data_AF-A0A9E3DR38-F1
#
_entry.id   AF-A0A9E3DR38-F1
#
_cell.length_a   1.000
_cell.length_b   1.000
_cell.length_c   1.000
_cell.angle_alpha   90.00
_cell.angle_beta   90.00
_cell.angle_gamma   90.00
#
_symmetry.space_group_name_H-M   'P 1'
#
loop_
_entity.id
_entity.type
_entity.pdbx_description
1 polymer ?
#
loop_
_entity_poly.entity_id
_entity_poly.type
_entity_poly.pdbx_seq_one_letter_code
_entity_poly.pdbx_strand_id
1 'polypeptide(L)'
;AHVEVGSGGHFLGAAHTLERFRECFYRPLLSSTENFDRWSKRGSRDSTARAAEIWRATLESYEQPPLDEAVRGELEEFVARRRGELGD
;
A
#
# COMPACT_ATOMS: atom_id res chain seq x y z
N ALA A 1 -19.75 -6.01 23.01
CA ALA A 1 -20.27 -5.45 21.74
C ALA A 1 -21.81 -5.51 21.66
N HIS A 2 -22.46 -6.56 21.14
CA HIS A 2 -23.92 -6.53 20.91
C HIS A 2 -24.77 -6.37 22.18
N VAL A 3 -24.45 -7.11 23.24
CA VAL A 3 -25.12 -6.98 24.56
C VAL A 3 -24.85 -5.61 25.19
N GLU A 4 -23.62 -5.11 25.04
CA GLU A 4 -23.14 -3.82 25.57
C GLU A 4 -23.80 -2.61 24.86
N VAL A 5 -23.99 -2.69 23.54
CA VAL A 5 -24.51 -1.58 22.72
C VAL A 5 -26.03 -1.56 22.70
N GLY A 6 -26.69 -2.72 22.70
CA GLY A 6 -28.15 -2.80 22.65
C GLY A 6 -28.77 -2.26 21.36
N SER A 7 -30.10 -2.19 21.31
CA SER A 7 -30.84 -1.68 20.16
C SER A 7 -30.75 -0.16 20.07
N GLY A 8 -30.49 0.37 18.87
CA GLY A 8 -30.39 1.82 18.62
C GLY A 8 -29.08 2.48 19.07
N GLY A 9 -28.15 1.73 19.69
CA GLY A 9 -26.82 2.22 20.06
C GLY A 9 -25.83 2.25 18.89
N HIS A 10 -24.59 2.70 19.17
CA HIS A 10 -23.49 2.70 18.19
C HIS A 10 -22.25 1.95 18.71
N PHE A 11 -21.48 1.38 17.80
CA PHE A 11 -20.31 0.55 18.16
C PHE A 11 -18.99 1.32 18.27
N LEU A 12 -18.97 2.63 17.99
CA LEU A 12 -17.74 3.43 17.96
C LEU A 12 -16.98 3.41 19.31
N GLY A 13 -17.71 3.44 20.42
CA GLY A 13 -17.14 3.41 21.79
C GLY A 13 -17.16 2.04 22.46
N ALA A 14 -17.62 0.98 21.77
CA ALA A 14 -17.70 -0.34 22.38
C ALA A 14 -16.28 -0.89 22.65
N ALA A 15 -16.10 -1.58 23.78
CA ALA A 15 -14.79 -2.12 24.18
C ALA A 15 -14.13 -2.95 23.07
N HIS A 16 -14.92 -3.80 22.40
CA HIS A 16 -14.47 -4.59 21.26
C HIS A 16 -13.87 -3.74 20.12
N THR A 17 -14.51 -2.61 19.80
CA THR A 17 -14.07 -1.69 18.74
C THR A 17 -12.81 -0.98 19.17
N LEU A 18 -12.77 -0.44 20.39
CA LEU A 18 -11.60 0.29 20.92
C LEU A 18 -10.34 -0.59 21.00
N GLU A 19 -10.50 -1.87 21.30
CA GLU A 19 -9.39 -2.85 21.33
C GLU A 19 -8.84 -3.15 19.92
N ARG A 20 -9.70 -3.19 18.88
CA ARG A 20 -9.35 -3.75 17.57
C ARG A 20 -9.24 -2.76 16.42
N PHE A 21 -9.79 -1.55 16.54
CA PHE A 21 -9.95 -0.63 15.40
C PHE A 21 -8.64 -0.22 14.72
N ARG A 22 -7.49 -0.37 15.40
CA ARG A 22 -6.20 0.00 14.81
C ARG A 22 -5.65 -1.08 13.87
N GLU A 23 -6.05 -2.33 14.06
CA GLU A 23 -5.44 -3.51 13.42
C GLU A 23 -6.41 -4.24 12.50
N CYS A 24 -7.71 -4.23 12.81
CA CYS A 24 -8.71 -4.97 12.05
C CYS A 24 -9.28 -4.24 10.82
N PHE A 25 -8.83 -3.02 10.54
CA PHE A 25 -9.24 -2.28 9.35
C PHE A 25 -8.07 -2.06 8.41
N TYR A 26 -8.27 -2.43 7.15
CA TYR A 26 -7.34 -2.09 6.08
C TYR A 26 -7.30 -0.57 5.90
N ARG A 27 -6.09 0.00 5.91
CA ARG A 27 -5.87 1.41 5.55
C ARG A 27 -5.59 1.48 4.05
N PRO A 28 -6.47 2.12 3.26
CA PRO A 28 -6.29 2.15 1.81
C PRO A 28 -5.06 2.97 1.44
N LEU A 29 -4.22 2.37 0.58
CA LEU A 29 -3.03 3.04 0.05
C LEU A 29 -3.41 4.24 -0.83
N LEU A 30 -4.42 4.09 -1.69
CA LEU A 30 -4.75 5.06 -2.74
C LEU A 30 -6.03 5.86 -2.50
N SER A 31 -7.09 5.22 -1.98
CA SER A 31 -8.41 5.84 -1.88
C SER A 31 -8.45 7.01 -0.88
N SER A 32 -9.38 7.96 -1.06
CA SER A 32 -9.65 9.02 -0.08
C SER A 32 -10.94 8.70 0.66
N THR A 33 -10.93 8.90 1.97
CA THR A 33 -12.15 8.88 2.80
C THR A 33 -12.52 10.27 3.30
N GLU A 34 -11.89 11.31 2.74
CA GLU A 34 -12.25 12.70 3.04
C GLU A 34 -13.65 13.01 2.51
N ASN A 35 -14.37 13.86 3.25
CA ASN A 35 -15.59 14.44 2.70
C ASN A 35 -15.27 15.43 1.56
N PHE A 36 -16.30 15.79 0.79
CA PHE A 36 -16.16 16.62 -0.41
C PHE A 36 -15.45 17.96 -0.12
N ASP A 37 -15.89 18.71 0.89
CA ASP A 37 -15.33 20.02 1.21
C ASP A 37 -13.85 19.97 1.55
N ARG A 38 -13.41 18.95 2.31
CA ARG A 38 -12.00 18.78 2.66
C ARG A 38 -11.17 18.39 1.44
N TRP A 39 -11.67 17.44 0.64
CA TRP A 39 -11.02 17.01 -0.59
C TRP A 39 -10.86 18.19 -1.57
N SER A 40 -11.91 19.00 -1.72
CA SER A 40 -11.91 20.16 -2.60
C SER A 40 -10.90 21.22 -2.16
N LYS A 41 -10.87 21.57 -0.86
CA LYS A 41 -9.88 22.51 -0.29
C LYS A 41 -8.44 22.00 -0.39
N ARG A 42 -8.23 20.68 -0.53
CA ARG A 42 -6.94 20.03 -0.72
C ARG A 42 -6.54 19.85 -2.19
N GLY A 43 -7.22 20.57 -3.09
CA GLY A 43 -6.88 20.60 -4.51
C GLY A 43 -7.57 19.53 -5.34
N SER A 44 -8.67 18.94 -4.85
CA SER A 44 -9.54 18.05 -5.63
C SER A 44 -8.80 16.91 -6.34
N ARG A 45 -7.82 16.32 -5.65
CA ARG A 45 -6.89 15.37 -6.28
C ARG A 45 -7.56 14.03 -6.53
N ASP A 46 -7.57 13.60 -7.79
CA ASP A 46 -8.09 12.30 -8.19
C ASP A 46 -7.12 11.15 -7.85
N SER A 47 -7.56 9.92 -8.11
CA SER A 47 -6.76 8.72 -7.86
C SER A 47 -5.47 8.71 -8.69
N THR A 48 -5.47 9.23 -9.92
CA THR A 48 -4.28 9.25 -10.76
C THR A 48 -3.21 10.18 -10.17
N ALA A 49 -3.60 11.40 -9.79
CA ALA A 49 -2.71 12.37 -9.18
C ALA A 49 -2.13 11.88 -7.86
N ARG A 50 -2.89 11.11 -7.07
CA ARG A 50 -2.40 10.51 -5.82
C ARG A 50 -1.51 9.30 -6.05
N ALA A 51 -1.87 8.41 -6.96
CA ALA A 51 -1.03 7.28 -7.36
C ALA A 51 0.34 7.77 -7.86
N ALA A 52 0.33 8.90 -8.59
CA ALA A 52 1.54 9.51 -9.12
C ALA A 52 2.56 9.88 -8.03
N GLU A 53 2.10 10.42 -6.90
CA GLU A 53 2.97 10.73 -5.77
C GLU A 53 3.45 9.47 -5.05
N ILE A 54 2.56 8.50 -4.86
CA ILE A 54 2.89 7.26 -4.17
C ILE A 54 4.01 6.53 -4.90
N TRP A 55 3.88 6.28 -6.20
CA TRP A 55 4.91 5.52 -6.92
C TRP A 55 6.25 6.26 -6.98
N ARG A 56 6.23 7.60 -7.08
CA ARG A 56 7.47 8.41 -7.04
C ARG A 56 8.17 8.27 -5.70
N ALA A 57 7.44 8.41 -4.60
CA ALA A 57 7.98 8.22 -3.26
C ALA A 57 8.45 6.77 -3.02
N THR A 58 7.74 5.77 -3.55
CA THR A 58 8.16 4.37 -3.47
C THR A 58 9.50 4.15 -4.19
N LEU A 59 9.70 4.72 -5.39
CA LEU A 59 10.97 4.60 -6.10
C LEU A 59 12.09 5.37 -5.41
N GLU A 60 11.80 6.56 -4.88
CA GLU A 60 12.79 7.38 -4.17
C GLU A 60 13.28 6.72 -2.87
N SER A 61 12.40 5.99 -2.19
CA SER A 61 12.72 5.27 -0.94
C SER A 61 13.13 3.82 -1.14
N TYR A 62 13.20 3.33 -2.38
CA TYR A 62 13.55 1.95 -2.65
C TYR A 62 15.03 1.67 -2.37
N GLU A 63 15.28 0.71 -1.50
CA GLU A 63 16.59 0.11 -1.28
C GLU A 63 16.58 -1.33 -1.81
N GLN A 64 17.51 -1.66 -2.71
CA GLN A 64 17.62 -3.02 -3.22
C GLN A 64 17.97 -3.97 -2.08
N PRO A 65 17.17 -5.03 -1.84
CA PRO A 65 17.52 -6.05 -0.86
C PRO A 65 18.85 -6.72 -1.23
N PRO A 66 19.69 -7.08 -0.25
CA PRO A 66 20.95 -7.75 -0.54
C PRO A 66 20.69 -9.06 -1.28
N LEU A 67 21.48 -9.27 -2.34
CA LEU A 67 21.51 -10.51 -3.11
C LEU A 67 22.95 -11.03 -3.04
N ASP A 68 23.09 -12.32 -2.78
CA ASP A 68 24.40 -12.98 -2.79
C ASP A 68 25.09 -12.80 -4.14
N GLU A 69 26.36 -12.40 -4.12
CA GLU A 69 27.09 -12.05 -5.35
C GLU A 69 27.38 -13.26 -6.24
N ALA A 70 27.53 -14.47 -5.68
CA ALA A 70 27.67 -15.68 -6.49
C ALA A 70 26.36 -15.98 -7.23
N VAL A 71 25.22 -15.88 -6.53
CA VAL A 71 23.90 -16.02 -7.15
C VAL A 71 23.65 -14.96 -8.22
N ARG A 72 24.03 -13.70 -7.96
CA ARG A 72 23.94 -12.62 -8.96
C ARG A 72 24.74 -12.98 -10.22
N GLY A 73 25.98 -13.43 -10.05
CA GLY A 73 26.85 -13.84 -11.16
C GLY A 73 26.24 -14.98 -11.98
N GLU A 74 25.74 -16.03 -11.31
CA GLU A 74 25.08 -17.15 -11.99
C GLU A 74 23.86 -16.71 -12.82
N LEU A 75 23.06 -15.78 -12.29
CA LEU A 75 21.91 -15.22 -13.00
C LEU A 75 22.34 -14.41 -14.24
N GLU A 76 23.38 -13.60 -14.12
CA GLU A 76 23.92 -12.80 -15.22
C GLU A 76 24.47 -13.69 -16.34
N GLU A 77 25.24 -14.73 -15.99
CA GLU A 77 25.77 -15.71 -16.95
C GLU A 77 24.65 -16.46 -17.67
N PHE A 78 23.62 -16.90 -16.93
CA PHE A 78 22.47 -17.56 -17.51
C PHE A 78 21.75 -16.65 -18.52
N VAL A 79 21.49 -15.40 -18.17
CA VAL A 79 20.83 -14.42 -19.06
C VAL A 79 21.66 -14.18 -20.31
N ALA A 80 22.98 -13.99 -20.18
CA ALA A 80 23.89 -13.78 -21.31
C ALA A 80 23.87 -14.97 -22.27
N ARG A 81 24.01 -16.19 -21.75
CA ARG A 81 23.95 -17.43 -22.55
C ARG A 81 22.60 -17.55 -23.27
N ARG A 82 21.48 -17.32 -22.58
CA ARG A 82 20.14 -17.46 -23.15
C ARG A 82 19.83 -16.42 -24.23
N ARG A 83 20.29 -15.17 -24.08
CA ARG A 83 20.17 -14.15 -25.14
C ARG A 83 20.95 -14.57 -26.39
N GLY A 84 22.16 -15.08 -26.21
CA GLY A 84 22.96 -15.59 -27.34
C GLY A 84 22.31 -16.77 -28.07
N GLU A 85 21.68 -17.70 -27.35
CA GLU A 85 20.98 -18.85 -27.92
C GLU A 85 19.66 -18.49 -28.64
N LEU A 86 18.97 -17.44 -28.19
CA LEU A 86 17.64 -17.06 -28.70
C LEU A 86 17.68 -16.01 -29.81
N GLY A 87 18.76 -15.25 -29.94
CA GLY A 87 18.79 -14.05 -30.79
C GLY A 87 18.03 -12.87 -30.17
N ASP A 88 18.16 -11.69 -30.77
CA ASP A 88 17.48 -10.45 -30.33
C ASP A 88 15.95 -10.51 -30.49
#